data_AF-A0A1M4N2L7-F1
#
_entry.id   AF-A0A1M4N2L7-F1
#
_cell.length_a   1.000
_cell.length_b   1.000
_cell.length_c   1.000
_cell.angle_alpha   90.00
_cell.angle_beta   90.00
_cell.angle_gamma   90.00
#
_symmetry.space_group_name_H-M   'P 1'
#
loop_
_entity.id
_entity.type
_entity.pdbx_description
1 polymer ?
#
loop_
_entity_poly.entity_id
_entity_poly.type
_entity_poly.pdbx_seq_one_letter_code
_entity_poly.pdbx_strand_id
1 'polypeptide(L)'
;MSSDLVRHMTSAQSLERLSDIAQRLELAANAGALDEVARLDHELRCAALAVVGTVPKGEAPLVEQLESVRDALKAIELAISSVKLQQKQLKHKIDQSRRLRLAYKRKD
;
A
#
# COMPACT_ATOMS: atom_id res chain seq x y z
N MET A 1 5.99 -31.27 -19.95
CA MET A 1 5.35 -30.52 -18.85
C MET A 1 4.51 -29.43 -19.52
N SER A 2 3.18 -29.46 -19.36
CA SER A 2 2.27 -28.62 -20.15
C SER A 2 2.39 -27.13 -19.79
N SER A 3 2.38 -26.27 -20.81
CA SER A 3 2.49 -24.80 -20.71
C SER A 3 1.47 -24.18 -19.75
N ASP A 4 0.28 -24.77 -19.66
CA ASP A 4 -0.79 -24.28 -18.77
C ASP A 4 -0.43 -24.45 -17.29
N LEU A 5 0.27 -25.52 -16.94
CA LEU A 5 0.63 -25.84 -15.55
C LEU A 5 1.67 -24.83 -15.02
N VAL A 6 2.66 -24.48 -15.84
CA VAL A 6 3.64 -23.43 -15.54
C VAL A 6 2.95 -22.06 -15.42
N ARG A 7 1.99 -21.76 -16.30
CA ARG A 7 1.23 -20.50 -16.28
C ARG A 7 0.40 -20.35 -15.00
N HIS A 8 -0.30 -21.40 -14.58
CA HIS A 8 -1.07 -21.40 -13.33
C HIS A 8 -0.18 -21.23 -12.10
N MET A 9 1.00 -21.89 -12.07
CA MET A 9 1.97 -21.71 -10.98
C MET A 9 2.49 -20.27 -10.91
N THR A 10 2.81 -19.65 -12.06
CA THR A 10 3.25 -18.25 -12.10
C THR A 10 2.16 -17.26 -11.71
N SER A 11 0.89 -17.55 -12.03
CA SER A 11 -0.24 -16.71 -11.61
C SER A 11 -0.46 -16.80 -10.09
N ALA A 12 -0.49 -18.01 -9.52
CA ALA A 12 -0.68 -18.20 -8.08
C ALA A 12 0.41 -17.51 -7.25
N GLN A 13 1.68 -17.67 -7.63
CA GLN A 13 2.80 -16.99 -6.97
C GLN A 13 2.73 -15.46 -7.09
N SER A 14 2.25 -14.95 -8.22
CA SER A 14 2.09 -13.51 -8.42
C SER A 14 0.99 -12.93 -7.52
N LEU A 15 -0.10 -13.68 -7.31
CA LEU A 15 -1.20 -13.29 -6.42
C LEU A 15 -0.77 -13.35 -4.95
N GLU A 16 -0.06 -14.40 -4.54
CA GLU A 16 0.48 -14.53 -3.18
C GLU A 16 1.44 -13.38 -2.86
N ARG A 17 2.36 -13.07 -3.78
CA ARG A 17 3.28 -11.93 -3.65
C ARG A 17 2.54 -10.59 -3.56
N LEU A 18 1.48 -10.40 -4.35
CA LEU A 18 0.67 -9.18 -4.29
C LEU A 18 0.00 -9.03 -2.92
N SER A 19 -0.54 -10.13 -2.38
CA SER A 19 -1.17 -10.16 -1.06
C SER A 19 -0.17 -9.84 0.07
N ASP A 20 1.03 -10.44 0.05
CA ASP A 20 2.08 -10.18 1.04
C ASP A 20 2.50 -8.70 1.05
N ILE A 21 2.74 -8.11 -0.13
CA ILE A 21 3.11 -6.69 -0.23
C ILE A 21 1.99 -5.80 0.30
N ALA A 22 0.72 -6.12 0.01
CA ALA A 22 -0.43 -5.36 0.48
C ALA A 22 -0.53 -5.37 2.02
N GLN A 23 -0.33 -6.53 2.64
CA GLN A 23 -0.32 -6.65 4.11
C GLN A 23 0.84 -5.87 4.73
N ARG A 24 2.04 -5.95 4.13
CA ARG A 24 3.21 -5.20 4.59
C ARG A 24 3.01 -3.69 4.47
N LEU A 25 2.36 -3.23 3.40
CA LEU A 25 2.02 -1.81 3.21
C LEU A 25 1.10 -1.32 4.33
N GLU A 26 0.07 -2.10 4.67
CA GLU A 26 -0.86 -1.76 5.75
C GLU A 26 -0.14 -1.68 7.11
N LEU A 27 0.73 -2.65 7.40
CA LEU A 27 1.55 -2.66 8.61
C LEU A 27 2.49 -1.45 8.68
N ALA A 28 3.17 -1.12 7.59
CA ALA A 28 4.07 0.04 7.52
C ALA A 28 3.32 1.37 7.71
N ALA A 29 2.13 1.49 7.12
CA ALA A 29 1.28 2.67 7.27
C ALA A 29 0.80 2.82 8.72
N ASN A 30 0.37 1.74 9.35
CA ASN A 30 -0.04 1.74 10.76
C ASN A 30 1.13 2.06 11.71
N ALA A 31 2.34 1.62 11.39
CA ALA A 31 3.55 1.95 12.12
C ALA A 31 4.06 3.39 11.87
N GLY A 32 3.53 4.09 10.86
CA GLY A 32 3.99 5.42 10.46
C GLY A 32 5.36 5.44 9.79
N ALA A 33 5.79 4.30 9.24
CA ALA A 33 7.06 4.17 8.53
C ALA A 33 6.91 4.70 7.09
N LEU A 34 6.85 6.02 6.91
CA LEU A 34 6.50 6.67 5.64
C LEU A 34 7.43 6.31 4.48
N ASP A 35 8.74 6.18 4.73
CA ASP A 35 9.71 5.78 3.70
C ASP A 35 9.42 4.36 3.19
N GLU A 36 9.04 3.47 4.11
CA GLU A 36 8.69 2.09 3.80
C GLU A 36 7.34 2.01 3.08
N VAL A 37 6.37 2.86 3.44
CA VAL A 37 5.09 2.98 2.72
C VAL A 37 5.32 3.37 1.26
N ALA A 38 6.19 4.34 0.98
CA ALA A 38 6.50 4.76 -0.39
C ALA A 38 7.17 3.63 -1.20
N ARG A 39 8.10 2.91 -0.58
CA ARG A 39 8.76 1.75 -1.19
C ARG A 39 7.77 0.63 -1.51
N LEU A 40 6.93 0.27 -0.54
CA LEU A 40 5.94 -0.80 -0.68
C LEU A 40 4.82 -0.45 -1.66
N ASP A 41 4.40 0.82 -1.76
CA ASP A 41 3.42 1.26 -2.76
C ASP A 41 3.97 1.08 -4.19
N HIS A 42 5.24 1.42 -4.42
CA HIS A 42 5.88 1.14 -5.71
C HIS A 42 5.93 -0.36 -6.02
N GLU A 43 6.37 -1.17 -5.06
CA GLU A 43 6.44 -2.64 -5.22
C GLU A 43 5.05 -3.25 -5.47
N LEU A 44 4.01 -2.74 -4.80
CA LEU A 44 2.65 -3.21 -4.96
C LEU A 44 2.11 -2.91 -6.36
N ARG A 45 2.40 -1.73 -6.92
CA ARG A 45 2.05 -1.40 -8.31
C ARG A 45 2.76 -2.31 -9.31
N CYS A 46 4.04 -2.58 -9.11
CA CYS A 46 4.79 -3.51 -9.96
C CYS A 46 4.21 -4.94 -9.89
N ALA A 47 3.87 -5.41 -8.70
CA ALA A 47 3.24 -6.72 -8.51
C ALA A 47 1.84 -6.77 -9.17
N ALA A 48 1.03 -5.72 -9.04
CA ALA A 48 -0.28 -5.65 -9.66
C ALA A 48 -0.20 -5.66 -11.20
N LEU A 49 0.76 -4.94 -11.77
CA LEU A 49 1.04 -4.98 -13.21
C LEU A 49 1.48 -6.36 -13.67
N ALA A 50 2.28 -7.08 -12.88
CA ALA A 50 2.68 -8.44 -13.20
C ALA A 50 1.47 -9.38 -13.21
N VAL A 51 0.55 -9.27 -12.23
CA VAL A 51 -0.70 -10.05 -12.21
C VAL A 51 -1.54 -9.79 -13.45
N VAL A 52 -1.73 -8.52 -13.83
CA VAL A 52 -2.48 -8.16 -15.06
C VAL A 52 -1.75 -8.62 -16.32
N GLY A 53 -0.42 -8.54 -16.35
CA GLY A 53 0.42 -8.94 -17.48
C GLY A 53 0.42 -10.45 -17.76
N THR A 54 -0.07 -11.28 -16.82
CA THR A 54 -0.25 -12.73 -17.05
C THR A 54 -1.50 -13.06 -17.89
N VAL A 55 -2.34 -12.07 -18.18
CA VAL A 55 -3.53 -12.23 -19.04
C VAL A 55 -3.13 -12.17 -20.52
N PRO A 56 -3.39 -13.23 -21.31
CA PRO A 56 -3.08 -13.23 -22.73
C PRO A 56 -3.89 -12.21 -23.50
N LYS A 57 -3.30 -11.77 -24.60
CA LYS A 57 -3.94 -10.82 -25.50
C LYS A 57 -5.23 -11.43 -26.08
N GLY A 58 -6.37 -10.80 -25.79
CA GLY A 58 -7.68 -11.23 -26.27
C GLY A 58 -8.47 -12.11 -25.29
N GLU A 59 -7.89 -12.46 -24.14
CA GLU A 59 -8.59 -13.15 -23.05
C GLU A 59 -9.03 -12.15 -21.97
N ALA A 60 -10.15 -12.44 -21.30
CA ALA A 60 -10.56 -11.68 -20.13
C ALA A 60 -9.73 -12.12 -18.90
N PRO A 61 -9.38 -11.20 -17.99
CA PRO A 61 -8.76 -11.55 -16.71
C PRO A 61 -9.65 -12.51 -15.92
N LEU A 62 -9.03 -13.41 -15.16
CA LEU A 62 -9.76 -14.26 -14.22
C LEU A 62 -10.32 -13.41 -13.07
N VAL A 63 -11.48 -13.81 -12.54
CA VAL A 63 -12.14 -13.09 -11.43
C VAL A 63 -11.19 -12.94 -10.24
N GLU A 64 -10.49 -14.01 -9.87
CA GLU A 64 -9.53 -14.02 -8.75
C GLU A 64 -8.39 -13.00 -8.92
N GLN A 65 -7.94 -12.77 -10.16
CA GLN A 65 -6.91 -11.78 -10.47
C GLN A 65 -7.45 -10.36 -10.25
N LEU A 66 -8.68 -10.10 -10.71
CA LEU A 66 -9.35 -8.80 -10.51
C LEU A 66 -9.63 -8.54 -9.02
N GLU A 67 -10.05 -9.56 -8.28
CA GLU A 67 -10.30 -9.46 -6.85
C GLU A 67 -9.02 -9.17 -6.07
N SER A 68 -7.92 -9.86 -6.39
CA SER A 68 -6.64 -9.62 -5.74
C SER A 68 -6.09 -8.22 -6.02
N VAL A 69 -6.22 -7.72 -7.25
CA VAL A 69 -5.85 -6.33 -7.59
C VAL A 69 -6.76 -5.34 -6.87
N ARG A 70 -8.07 -5.61 -6.79
CA ARG A 70 -9.02 -4.78 -6.04
C ARG A 70 -8.65 -4.70 -4.56
N ASP A 71 -8.28 -5.81 -3.95
CA ASP A 71 -7.95 -5.85 -2.53
C ASP A 71 -6.60 -5.19 -2.24
N ALA A 72 -5.63 -5.30 -3.16
CA ALA A 72 -4.39 -4.49 -3.11
C ALA A 72 -4.69 -2.98 -3.19
N LEU A 73 -5.63 -2.55 -4.04
CA LEU A 73 -6.04 -1.14 -4.12
C LEU A 73 -6.70 -0.65 -2.82
N LYS A 74 -7.51 -1.48 -2.17
CA LYS A 74 -8.08 -1.15 -0.85
C LYS A 74 -7.00 -0.98 0.21
N ALA A 75 -5.97 -1.83 0.21
CA ALA A 75 -4.84 -1.68 1.14
C ALA A 75 -4.11 -0.34 0.95
N ILE A 76 -3.95 0.12 -0.30
CA ILE A 76 -3.42 1.46 -0.61
C ILE A 76 -4.33 2.56 -0.03
N GLU A 77 -5.64 2.45 -0.22
CA GLU A 77 -6.60 3.45 0.28
C GLU A 77 -6.56 3.57 1.82
N LEU A 78 -6.47 2.43 2.51
CA LEU A 78 -6.31 2.38 3.97
C LEU A 78 -4.98 2.98 4.41
N ALA A 79 -3.87 2.63 3.72
CA ALA A 79 -2.55 3.17 4.01
C ALA A 79 -2.51 4.71 3.86
N ILE A 80 -3.08 5.24 2.77
CA ILE A 80 -3.20 6.69 2.53
C ILE A 80 -3.99 7.35 3.65
N SER A 81 -5.11 6.74 4.06
CA SER A 81 -5.96 7.27 5.12
C SER A 81 -5.25 7.31 6.47
N SER A 82 -4.49 6.25 6.79
CA SER A 82 -3.67 6.16 8.01
C SER A 82 -2.58 7.23 8.04
N VAL A 83 -1.83 7.38 6.94
CA VAL A 83 -0.79 8.41 6.79
C VAL A 83 -1.37 9.83 6.93
N LYS A 84 -2.51 10.12 6.30
CA LYS A 84 -3.18 11.43 6.42
C LYS A 84 -3.60 11.72 7.86
N LEU A 85 -4.13 10.72 8.57
CA LEU A 85 -4.52 10.87 9.97
C LEU A 85 -3.30 11.18 10.84
N GLN A 86 -2.20 10.47 10.66
CA GLN A 86 -0.94 10.69 11.38
C GLN A 86 -0.36 12.08 11.10
N GLN A 87 -0.33 12.53 9.83
CA GLN A 87 0.11 13.88 9.47
C GLN A 87 -0.73 14.97 10.16
N LYS A 88 -2.06 14.79 10.22
CA LYS A 88 -2.96 15.72 10.92
C LYS A 88 -2.67 15.77 12.42
N GLN A 89 -2.44 14.62 13.05
CA GLN A 89 -2.07 14.54 14.47
C GLN A 89 -0.71 15.19 14.75
N LEU A 90 0.29 14.97 13.89
CA LEU A 90 1.62 15.55 14.02
C LEU A 90 1.55 17.09 13.93
N LYS A 91 0.83 17.62 12.94
CA LYS A 91 0.61 19.05 12.78
C LYS A 91 -0.05 19.67 14.01
N HIS A 92 -1.08 19.01 14.54
CA HIS A 92 -1.76 19.47 15.76
C HIS A 92 -0.82 19.54 16.98
N LYS A 93 0.02 18.51 17.17
CA LYS A 93 1.04 18.50 18.24
C LYS A 93 2.07 19.63 18.09
N ILE A 94 2.52 19.90 16.87
CA ILE A 94 3.45 21.00 16.56
C ILE A 94 2.80 22.35 16.86
N ASP A 95 1.56 22.56 16.42
CA ASP A 95 0.82 23.80 16.65
C ASP A 95 0.57 24.07 18.14
N GLN A 96 0.19 23.03 18.91
CA GLN A 96 0.07 23.13 20.37
C GLN A 96 1.40 23.50 21.03
N SER A 97 2.49 22.82 20.64
CA SER A 97 3.83 23.10 21.16
C SER A 97 4.32 24.50 20.82
N ARG A 98 3.96 25.04 19.64
CA ARG A 98 4.27 26.41 19.23
C ARG A 98 3.50 27.43 20.07
N ARG A 99 2.20 27.20 20.32
CA ARG A 99 1.37 28.06 21.17
C ARG A 99 1.91 28.14 22.59
N LEU A 100 2.28 27.01 23.18
CA LEU A 100 2.88 26.96 24.53
C LEU A 100 4.17 27.80 24.57
N ARG A 101 5.11 27.58 23.64
CA ARG A 101 6.36 28.37 23.57
C ARG A 101 6.12 29.87 23.44
N LEU A 102 5.14 30.29 22.62
CA LEU A 102 4.79 31.70 22.47
C LEU A 102 4.16 32.31 23.73
N ALA A 103 3.38 31.53 24.49
CA ALA A 103 2.78 31.98 25.74
C ALA A 103 3.84 32.19 26.84
N TYR A 104 4.83 31.30 26.94
CA TYR A 104 5.92 31.44 27.91
C TYR A 104 6.89 32.58 27.54
N LYS A 105 7.20 32.80 26.25
CA LYS A 105 8.07 33.91 25.81
C LYS A 105 7.48 35.31 26.04
N ARG A 106 6.17 35.44 26.30
CA ARG A 106 5.52 36.73 26.60
C ARG A 106 5.57 37.12 28.08
N LYS A 107 6.08 36.24 28.95
CA LYS A 107 6.17 36.47 30.40
C LYS A 107 7.56 36.90 30.89
N ASP A 108 8.54 36.94 29.99
CA ASP A 108 9.86 37.56 30.18
C ASP A 108 9.92 38.88 29.41
#